data_AF-A0A7Y1SUE9-F1
#
_entry.id   AF-A0A7Y1SUE9-F1
#
_cell.length_a   1.000
_cell.length_b   1.000
_cell.length_c   1.000
_cell.angle_alpha   90.00
_cell.angle_beta   90.00
_cell.angle_gamma   90.00
#
_symmetry.space_group_name_H-M   'P 1'
#
loop_
_entity.id
_entity.type
_entity.pdbx_description
1 polymer ?
#
loop_
_entity_poly.entity_id
_entity_poly.type
_entity_poly.pdbx_seq_one_letter_code
_entity_poly.pdbx_strand_id
1 'polypeptide(L)'
;MTGWKLSDLRLYVMDRAGGLCEWPSCTSRGEQMAHMRHRGMGGSPNANTPDNVRWWCVYHHDLFDGRRHDGLVREMRAILLLAEKHLGRRFD
;
A
#
# COMPACT_ATOMS: atom_id res chain seq x y z
N MET A 1 -17.79 -13.09 -2.31
CA MET A 1 -16.48 -13.39 -2.93
C MET A 1 -15.50 -13.69 -1.80
N THR A 2 -15.01 -14.91 -1.70
CA THR A 2 -13.93 -15.28 -0.78
C THR A 2 -12.64 -14.62 -1.25
N GLY A 3 -12.00 -13.83 -0.38
CA GLY A 3 -10.74 -13.16 -0.72
C GLY A 3 -9.58 -14.13 -0.93
N TRP A 4 -8.46 -13.60 -1.42
CA TRP A 4 -7.27 -14.40 -1.73
C TRP A 4 -6.65 -14.98 -0.46
N LYS A 5 -6.01 -16.16 -0.59
CA LYS A 5 -5.08 -16.65 0.41
C LYS A 5 -3.90 -15.68 0.53
N LEU A 6 -3.52 -15.34 1.76
CA LEU A 6 -2.54 -14.27 2.03
C LEU A 6 -1.18 -14.51 1.37
N SER A 7 -0.70 -15.76 1.34
CA SER A 7 0.56 -16.13 0.68
C SER A 7 0.54 -15.82 -0.82
N ASP A 8 -0.56 -16.17 -1.48
CA ASP A 8 -0.68 -16.11 -2.92
C ASP A 8 -0.87 -14.66 -3.35
N LEU A 9 -1.64 -13.89 -2.57
CA LEU A 9 -1.76 -12.44 -2.74
C LEU A 9 -0.41 -11.74 -2.58
N ARG A 10 0.40 -12.13 -1.58
CA ARG A 10 1.72 -11.55 -1.36
C ARG A 10 2.63 -11.77 -2.57
N LEU A 11 2.66 -12.98 -3.12
CA LEU A 11 3.45 -13.30 -4.32
C LEU A 11 2.98 -12.49 -5.53
N TYR A 12 1.67 -12.45 -5.76
CA TYR A 12 1.09 -11.65 -6.85
C TYR A 12 1.44 -10.17 -6.74
N VAL A 13 1.33 -9.58 -5.54
CA VAL A 13 1.60 -8.15 -5.32
C VAL A 13 3.09 -7.83 -5.49
N MET A 14 3.96 -8.71 -5.01
CA MET A 14 5.41 -8.57 -5.17
C MET A 14 5.82 -8.61 -6.65
N ASP A 15 5.24 -9.53 -7.42
CA ASP A 15 5.47 -9.66 -8.86
C ASP A 15 4.95 -8.44 -9.63
N ARG A 16 3.71 -8.01 -9.36
CA ARG A 16 3.12 -6.78 -9.92
C ARG A 16 4.00 -5.55 -9.71
N ALA A 17 4.59 -5.44 -8.52
CA ALA A 17 5.42 -4.31 -8.14
C ALA A 17 6.81 -4.33 -8.80
N GLY A 18 7.20 -5.41 -9.50
CA GLY A 18 8.54 -5.55 -10.07
C GLY A 18 9.64 -5.49 -9.00
N GLY A 19 9.34 -5.87 -7.75
CA GLY A 19 10.26 -5.76 -6.62
C GLY A 19 10.48 -4.35 -6.05
N LEU A 20 9.81 -3.32 -6.58
CA LEU A 20 9.94 -1.93 -6.15
C LEU A 20 8.81 -1.50 -5.22
N CYS A 21 9.06 -0.43 -4.45
CA CYS A 21 8.02 0.20 -3.64
C CYS A 21 6.99 0.88 -4.54
N GLU A 22 5.71 0.54 -4.37
CA GLU A 22 4.59 1.13 -5.12
C GLU A 22 4.16 2.51 -4.59
N TRP A 23 4.86 3.07 -3.60
CA TRP A 23 4.60 4.43 -3.12
C TRP A 23 5.01 5.45 -4.20
N PRO A 24 4.20 6.48 -4.50
CA PRO A 24 4.52 7.45 -5.54
C PRO A 24 5.91 8.04 -5.33
N SER A 25 6.71 8.11 -6.40
CA SER A 25 8.07 8.65 -6.40
C SER A 25 9.11 7.91 -5.53
N CYS A 26 8.77 6.76 -4.96
CA CYS A 26 9.74 5.92 -4.26
C CYS A 26 10.53 5.06 -5.25
N THR A 27 11.86 5.02 -5.08
CA THR A 27 12.76 4.18 -5.89
C THR A 27 13.35 3.01 -5.09
N SER A 28 12.98 2.88 -3.82
CA SER A 28 13.44 1.81 -2.94
C SER A 28 12.82 0.46 -3.31
N ARG A 29 13.48 -0.63 -2.88
CA ARG A 29 12.91 -1.98 -2.94
C ARG A 29 11.68 -2.06 -2.03
N GLY A 30 10.64 -2.75 -2.51
CA GLY A 30 9.50 -3.09 -1.66
C GLY A 30 9.79 -4.36 -0.86
N GLU A 31 9.26 -4.45 0.34
CA GLU A 31 9.55 -5.53 1.30
C GLU A 31 8.29 -6.09 1.99
N GLN A 32 7.25 -5.27 2.10
CA GLN A 32 6.06 -5.59 2.87
C GLN A 32 4.79 -5.31 2.07
N MET A 33 3.82 -6.21 2.19
CA MET A 33 2.48 -6.01 1.66
C MET A 33 1.65 -5.26 2.69
N ALA A 34 1.12 -4.09 2.33
CA ALA A 34 0.27 -3.25 3.16
C ALA A 34 -1.16 -3.21 2.62
N HIS A 35 -2.16 -3.23 3.50
CA HIS A 35 -3.56 -2.99 3.13
C HIS A 35 -3.86 -1.48 3.08
N MET A 36 -4.51 -1.01 2.01
CA MET A 36 -4.78 0.40 1.73
C MET A 36 -6.02 0.93 2.43
N ARG A 37 -7.10 0.15 2.43
CA ARG A 37 -8.37 0.52 3.07
C ARG A 37 -8.39 -0.14 4.43
N HIS A 38 -8.57 0.65 5.49
CA HIS A 38 -8.72 0.23 6.90
C HIS A 38 -7.48 -0.41 7.58
N ARG A 39 -7.02 0.21 8.68
CA ARG A 39 -5.94 -0.32 9.53
C ARG A 39 -6.38 -1.58 10.27
N GLY A 40 -5.45 -2.52 10.50
CA GLY A 40 -5.68 -3.70 11.36
C GLY A 40 -6.33 -4.91 10.66
N MET A 41 -6.41 -4.93 9.33
CA MET A 41 -7.08 -6.00 8.58
C MET A 41 -6.19 -7.18 8.15
N GLY A 42 -4.96 -7.28 8.65
CA GLY A 42 -4.05 -8.38 8.30
C GLY A 42 -4.61 -9.78 8.56
N GLY A 43 -5.62 -9.91 9.43
CA GLY A 43 -6.34 -11.15 9.73
C GLY A 43 -7.69 -11.34 9.02
N SER A 44 -8.18 -10.38 8.24
CA SER A 44 -9.49 -10.47 7.58
C SER A 44 -9.36 -11.05 6.16
N PRO A 45 -9.89 -12.24 5.88
CA PRO A 45 -9.84 -12.81 4.53
C PRO A 45 -10.53 -11.93 3.48
N ASN A 46 -11.54 -11.17 3.88
CA ASN A 46 -12.28 -10.26 2.98
C ASN A 46 -11.48 -9.02 2.58
N ALA A 47 -10.39 -8.71 3.30
CA ALA A 47 -9.49 -7.61 2.98
C ALA A 47 -8.42 -7.99 1.95
N ASN A 48 -8.22 -9.29 1.70
CA ASN A 48 -7.20 -9.82 0.82
C ASN A 48 -7.64 -9.75 -0.64
N THR A 49 -7.74 -8.54 -1.16
CA THR A 49 -8.06 -8.29 -2.56
C THR A 49 -6.92 -7.53 -3.25
N PRO A 50 -6.54 -7.87 -4.50
CA PRO A 50 -5.44 -7.22 -5.23
C PRO A 50 -5.48 -5.69 -5.28
N ASP A 51 -6.68 -5.12 -5.31
CA ASP A 51 -6.92 -3.68 -5.35
C ASP A 51 -6.69 -2.99 -3.98
N ASN A 52 -6.83 -3.74 -2.89
CA ASN A 52 -6.70 -3.24 -1.52
C ASN A 52 -5.29 -3.40 -0.93
N VAL A 53 -4.32 -3.92 -1.69
CA VAL A 53 -2.96 -4.12 -1.17
C VAL A 53 -1.88 -3.50 -2.05
N ARG A 54 -0.79 -3.07 -1.43
CA ARG A 54 0.40 -2.52 -2.09
C ARG A 54 1.68 -3.13 -1.55
N TRP A 55 2.70 -3.20 -2.40
CA TRP A 55 4.06 -3.59 -2.04
C TRP A 55 4.88 -2.34 -1.68
N TRP A 56 5.27 -2.19 -0.43
CA TRP A 56 5.98 -1.00 0.05
C TRP A 56 7.27 -1.35 0.76
N CYS A 57 8.21 -0.40 0.77
CA CYS A 57 9.36 -0.44 1.67
C CYS A 57 8.88 -0.26 3.12
N VAL A 58 9.71 -0.66 4.08
CA VAL A 58 9.38 -0.57 5.51
C VAL A 58 9.02 0.86 5.92
N TYR A 59 9.74 1.87 5.39
CA TYR A 59 9.49 3.28 5.70
C TYR A 59 8.06 3.71 5.33
N HIS A 60 7.64 3.48 4.08
CA HIS A 60 6.31 3.90 3.61
C HIS A 60 5.19 3.04 4.20
N HIS A 61 5.47 1.76 4.47
CA HIS A 61 4.57 0.89 5.22
C HIS A 61 4.27 1.47 6.63
N ASP A 62 5.31 1.78 7.40
CA ASP A 62 5.17 2.32 8.74
C ASP A 62 4.54 3.71 8.77
N LEU A 63 4.87 4.55 7.78
CA LEU A 63 4.26 5.86 7.62
C LEU A 63 2.74 5.74 7.41
N PHE A 64 2.30 4.85 6.50
CA PHE A 64 0.88 4.67 6.21
C PHE A 64 0.09 4.10 7.41
N ASP A 65 0.69 3.14 8.11
CA ASP A 65 0.14 2.56 9.33
C ASP A 65 0.14 3.55 10.51
N GLY A 66 0.79 4.71 10.37
CA GLY A 66 0.93 5.71 11.43
C GLY A 66 1.84 5.27 12.57
N ARG A 67 2.75 4.31 12.31
CA ARG A 67 3.85 3.91 13.20
C ARG A 67 5.03 4.88 13.11
N ARG A 68 5.08 5.67 12.04
CA ARG A 68 6.05 6.76 11.82
C ARG A 68 5.34 8.07 11.51
N HIS A 69 5.94 9.17 11.96
CA HIS A 69 5.41 10.54 11.77
C HIS A 69 6.44 11.49 11.14
N ASP A 70 7.68 11.03 10.95
CA ASP A 70 8.74 11.78 10.31
C ASP A 70 8.50 11.90 8.80
N GLY A 71 8.60 13.13 8.26
CA GLY A 71 8.41 13.39 6.84
C GLY A 71 6.96 13.47 6.36
N LEU A 72 5.97 13.44 7.27
CA LEU A 72 4.53 13.44 6.93
C LEU A 72 4.13 14.58 5.98
N VAL A 73 4.68 15.79 6.18
CA VAL A 73 4.42 16.97 5.32
C VAL A 73 4.92 16.75 3.89
N ARG A 74 6.08 16.10 3.70
CA ARG A 74 6.62 15.76 2.37
C ARG A 74 5.75 14.72 1.67
N GLU A 75 5.26 13.76 2.44
CA GLU A 75 4.55 12.60 1.92
C GLU A 75 3.04 12.84 1.73
N MET A 76 2.47 13.92 2.29
CA MET A 76 1.07 14.32 2.06
C MET A 76 0.72 14.43 0.58
N ARG A 77 1.64 14.92 -0.27
CA ARG A 77 1.42 14.98 -1.73
C ARG A 77 1.34 13.59 -2.37
N ALA A 78 2.16 12.64 -1.90
CA ALA A 78 2.11 11.26 -2.38
C ALA A 78 0.83 10.54 -1.90
N ILE A 79 0.37 10.83 -0.68
CA ILE A 79 -0.91 10.35 -0.17
C ILE A 79 -2.07 10.87 -1.02
N LEU A 80 -2.04 12.15 -1.43
CA LEU A 80 -3.03 12.71 -2.35
C LEU A 80 -3.01 12.00 -3.71
N LEU A 81 -1.83 11.80 -4.33
CA LEU A 81 -1.73 11.05 -5.60
C LEU A 81 -2.22 9.61 -5.50
N LEU A 82 -1.95 8.93 -4.37
CA LEU A 82 -2.55 7.63 -4.08
C LEU A 82 -4.07 7.75 -4.00
N ALA A 83 -4.59 8.71 -3.23
CA ALA A 83 -6.03 8.95 -3.12
C ALA A 83 -6.68 9.21 -4.49
N GLU A 84 -6.07 10.00 -5.38
CA GLU A 84 -6.57 10.24 -6.74
C GLU A 84 -6.66 8.94 -7.55
N LYS A 85 -5.58 8.15 -7.55
CA LYS A 85 -5.53 6.84 -8.23
C LYS A 85 -6.61 5.89 -7.73
N HIS A 86 -6.95 5.97 -6.45
CA HIS A 86 -7.86 5.04 -5.78
C HIS A 86 -9.32 5.50 -5.75
N LEU A 87 -9.58 6.81 -5.77
CA LEU A 87 -10.91 7.42 -5.71
C LEU A 87 -11.40 7.90 -7.09
N GLY A 88 -10.52 7.93 -8.09
CA GLY A 88 -10.85 8.43 -9.43
C GLY A 88 -11.20 9.92 -9.45
N ARG A 89 -10.80 10.67 -8.41
CA ARG A 89 -11.10 12.09 -8.24
C ARG A 89 -9.79 12.84 -8.05
N ARG A 90 -9.59 13.89 -8.84
CA ARG A 90 -8.46 14.79 -8.72
C ARG A 90 -8.68 15.75 -7.54
N PHE A 91 -7.64 16.02 -6.76
CA PHE A 91 -7.68 16.96 -5.65
C PHE A 91 -6.74 18.12 -5.99
N ASP A 92 -7.30 19.15 -6.62
CA ASP A 92 -6.65 20.42 -6.99
C ASP A 92 -6.84 21.53 -5.93
#